data_AF-A0AAF0Z7H6-F1
#
_entry.id   AF-A0AAF0Z7H6-F1
#
_cell.length_a   1.000
_cell.length_b   1.000
_cell.length_c   1.000
_cell.angle_alpha   90.00
_cell.angle_beta   90.00
_cell.angle_gamma   90.00
#
_symmetry.space_group_name_H-M   'P 1'
#
loop_
_entity.id
_entity.type
_entity.pdbx_description
1 polymer ?
#
loop_
_entity_poly.entity_id
_entity_poly.type
_entity_poly.pdbx_seq_one_letter_code
_entity_poly.pdbx_strand_id
1 'polypeptide(L)'
;MTTPSEFTAATAADPSTPPAVLADIATQRPDLRAAVAANPVAYPELLAWLRAQGDPAVAAAIDARGAQQGTAAGPPAPPAPPVPDWQPAPDTQQGGDAQHTQPVWQKGGQPGQQDQTQQLWQGSPAQQGEQPQQGYPAQSAWQQQTGQPQGYGQQPPQDAGWGQQPPQDAAWGQPPAGTSPKKSRKGLWIGVGAGVLVLLGAGAFAANHFWFSKVGGAATPEEAATQMIEGIAAKDLVSVYGVTSPTEISQLTTAADLFDARMPDGDDVGDLTESYKDYLDALDLSLEDLEVSSEDLGDGLAKVSITSGSLTVDADAEKLADATIDLFDEIEKSSLWATLQEQGAEIPSDDEIRTSIDEAIAESLPATVTADDLMLDPADLGGDLGLDLGDDPIAPFLVVVEEGGDWYVSPYLTLAEYSSLAAGVERGEMPGDDLAGAFDSPEAAGEGLVVGIKDYLETGTTSELAKALPLADRRALTLYGDLSSIDDQFFQDFQEDLKDVDVDASFSVRDEKDGVAWLRLESLEVSGSVEGTDFSVTLDAECIEAEADGETVEGCADQVPLLEELGVTDLSLVAVEEDGSWYMSGAATWGDSSGLILSNVLRLKDEGKLDDPQWLEDSLGDLADMF
;
A
#
# COMPACT_ATOMS: atom_id res chain seq x y z
N MET A 1 8.17 -28.72 -17.10
CA MET A 1 9.49 -28.87 -16.44
C MET A 1 10.40 -29.77 -17.28
N THR A 2 11.70 -29.43 -17.39
CA THR A 2 12.74 -30.26 -18.00
C THR A 2 13.25 -31.31 -17.00
N THR A 3 13.68 -32.49 -17.45
CA THR A 3 14.10 -33.57 -16.56
C THR A 3 15.56 -33.36 -16.11
N PRO A 4 15.98 -33.59 -14.84
CA PRO A 4 17.36 -33.38 -14.39
C PRO A 4 18.45 -34.18 -15.14
N SER A 5 18.04 -35.22 -15.86
CA SER A 5 18.87 -36.04 -16.76
C SER A 5 19.17 -35.38 -18.13
N GLU A 6 18.43 -34.34 -18.52
CA GLU A 6 18.60 -33.64 -19.81
C GLU A 6 19.69 -32.57 -19.75
N PHE A 7 20.04 -32.10 -18.55
CA PHE A 7 21.18 -31.22 -18.35
C PHE A 7 22.51 -31.95 -18.60
N THR A 8 23.28 -31.45 -19.57
CA THR A 8 24.58 -32.04 -19.95
C THR A 8 25.74 -31.12 -19.59
N ALA A 9 26.95 -31.68 -19.49
CA ALA A 9 28.17 -30.90 -19.36
C ALA A 9 28.44 -29.96 -20.57
N ALA A 10 27.86 -30.27 -21.74
CA ALA A 10 27.91 -29.38 -22.89
C ALA A 10 27.02 -28.15 -22.68
N THR A 11 25.78 -28.35 -22.22
CA THR A 11 24.86 -27.28 -21.82
C THR A 11 25.49 -26.40 -20.73
N ALA A 12 25.99 -27.01 -19.65
CA ALA A 12 26.63 -26.31 -18.53
C ALA A 12 27.81 -25.40 -18.95
N ALA A 13 28.51 -25.76 -20.02
CA ALA A 13 29.68 -25.04 -20.54
C ALA A 13 29.38 -24.14 -21.76
N ASP A 14 28.15 -24.12 -22.27
CA ASP A 14 27.78 -23.34 -23.45
C ASP A 14 27.59 -21.85 -23.07
N PRO A 15 28.37 -20.90 -23.64
CA PRO A 15 28.26 -19.47 -23.38
C PRO A 15 26.92 -18.81 -23.76
N SER A 16 26.02 -19.53 -24.44
CA SER A 16 24.68 -19.06 -24.79
C SER A 16 23.57 -19.60 -23.88
N THR A 17 23.91 -20.41 -22.86
CA THR A 17 22.93 -20.89 -21.89
C THR A 17 22.44 -19.75 -20.99
N PRO A 18 21.12 -19.53 -20.84
CA PRO A 18 20.59 -18.49 -19.98
C PRO A 18 21.08 -18.60 -18.52
N PRO A 19 21.33 -17.47 -17.83
CA PRO A 19 21.78 -17.47 -16.43
C PRO A 19 20.92 -18.31 -15.48
N ALA A 20 19.59 -18.26 -15.62
CA ALA A 20 18.65 -19.07 -14.84
C ALA A 20 18.88 -20.59 -15.04
N VAL A 21 19.05 -21.02 -16.29
CA VAL A 21 19.33 -22.43 -16.63
C VAL A 21 20.69 -22.88 -16.08
N LEU A 22 21.67 -21.99 -15.95
CA LEU A 22 22.94 -22.29 -15.28
C LEU A 22 22.79 -22.47 -13.76
N ALA A 23 21.90 -21.73 -13.12
CA ALA A 23 21.54 -21.93 -11.71
C ALA A 23 20.81 -23.27 -11.50
N ASP A 24 19.84 -23.61 -12.36
CA ASP A 24 19.17 -24.92 -12.37
C ASP A 24 20.17 -26.08 -12.48
N ILE A 25 21.11 -25.99 -13.41
CA ILE A 25 22.17 -26.98 -13.59
C ILE A 25 23.04 -27.07 -12.32
N ALA A 26 23.41 -25.94 -11.70
CA ALA A 26 24.22 -25.94 -10.48
C ALA A 26 23.49 -26.58 -9.28
N THR A 27 22.18 -26.37 -9.16
CA THR A 27 21.35 -26.90 -8.08
C THR A 27 21.05 -28.40 -8.29
N GLN A 28 20.45 -28.74 -9.43
CA GLN A 28 19.95 -30.08 -9.73
C GLN A 28 21.07 -31.08 -10.10
N ARG A 29 22.23 -30.59 -10.55
CA ARG A 29 23.37 -31.41 -11.00
C ARG A 29 24.69 -30.98 -10.36
N PRO A 30 24.94 -31.38 -9.09
CA PRO A 30 26.19 -31.10 -8.40
C PRO A 30 27.46 -31.53 -9.16
N ASP A 31 27.38 -32.58 -9.97
CA ASP A 31 28.46 -33.06 -10.83
C ASP A 31 28.84 -32.10 -11.99
N LEU A 32 27.95 -31.16 -12.34
CA LEU A 32 28.16 -30.16 -13.39
C LEU A 32 28.58 -28.79 -12.85
N ARG A 33 28.62 -28.60 -11.52
CA ARG A 33 28.97 -27.31 -10.88
C ARG A 33 30.29 -26.71 -11.36
N ALA A 34 31.32 -27.52 -11.59
CA ALA A 34 32.60 -27.05 -12.11
C ALA A 34 32.53 -26.56 -13.56
N ALA A 35 31.59 -27.07 -14.38
CA ALA A 35 31.35 -26.58 -15.74
C ALA A 35 30.57 -25.25 -15.72
N VAL A 36 29.56 -25.12 -14.86
CA VAL A 36 28.86 -23.85 -14.60
C VAL A 36 29.85 -22.79 -14.08
N ALA A 37 30.72 -23.16 -13.13
CA ALA A 37 31.80 -22.32 -12.60
C ALA A 37 32.85 -21.92 -13.66
N ALA A 38 32.89 -22.56 -14.83
CA ALA A 38 33.72 -22.18 -15.97
C ALA A 38 32.96 -21.38 -17.05
N ASN A 39 31.63 -21.34 -17.01
CA ASN A 39 30.79 -20.71 -18.03
C ASN A 39 30.86 -19.17 -17.95
N PRO A 40 31.22 -18.45 -19.03
CA PRO A 40 31.42 -17.01 -19.00
C PRO A 40 30.16 -16.18 -18.67
N VAL A 41 28.94 -16.70 -18.88
CA VAL A 41 27.69 -16.02 -18.53
C VAL A 41 27.13 -16.41 -17.15
N ALA A 42 27.83 -17.27 -16.39
CA ALA A 42 27.52 -17.47 -14.97
C ALA A 42 27.85 -16.20 -14.16
N TYR A 43 26.83 -15.62 -13.54
CA TYR A 43 26.85 -14.33 -12.83
C TYR A 43 27.61 -14.39 -11.49
N PRO A 44 28.08 -13.24 -10.95
CA PRO A 44 28.98 -13.21 -9.79
C PRO A 44 28.44 -13.96 -8.56
N GLU A 45 27.17 -13.80 -8.21
CA GLU A 45 26.58 -14.45 -7.03
C GLU A 45 26.50 -15.98 -7.17
N LEU A 46 26.21 -16.49 -8.37
CA LEU A 46 26.29 -17.93 -8.62
C LEU A 46 27.72 -18.46 -8.41
N LEU A 47 28.75 -17.67 -8.76
CA LEU A 47 30.14 -18.04 -8.48
C LEU A 47 30.49 -17.93 -6.99
N ALA A 48 29.95 -16.94 -6.28
CA ALA A 48 30.13 -16.78 -4.84
C ALA A 48 29.51 -17.96 -4.08
N TRP A 49 28.25 -18.30 -4.38
CA TRP A 49 27.57 -19.48 -3.86
C TRP A 49 28.32 -20.78 -4.19
N LEU A 50 28.69 -20.97 -5.46
CA LEU A 50 29.48 -22.13 -5.90
C LEU A 50 30.80 -22.26 -5.13
N ARG A 51 31.45 -21.13 -4.80
CA ARG A 51 32.67 -21.10 -4.00
C ARG A 51 32.42 -21.39 -2.51
N ALA A 52 31.30 -20.92 -1.95
CA ALA A 52 30.89 -21.17 -0.56
C ALA A 52 30.65 -22.67 -0.29
N GLN A 53 30.19 -23.43 -1.30
CA GLN A 53 30.00 -24.89 -1.22
C GLN A 53 31.32 -25.70 -1.08
N GLY A 54 32.49 -25.06 -1.19
CA GLY A 54 33.78 -25.65 -0.83
C GLY A 54 34.35 -26.70 -1.81
N ASP A 55 33.79 -26.85 -3.01
CA ASP A 55 34.30 -27.78 -4.02
C ASP A 55 35.63 -27.25 -4.65
N PRO A 56 36.74 -28.01 -4.58
CA PRO A 56 38.03 -27.58 -5.10
C PRO A 56 38.10 -27.49 -6.64
N ALA A 57 37.27 -28.25 -7.38
CA ALA A 57 37.20 -28.16 -8.83
C ALA A 57 36.46 -26.90 -9.28
N VAL A 58 35.43 -26.51 -8.54
CA VAL A 58 34.69 -25.25 -8.70
C VAL A 58 35.59 -24.05 -8.40
N ALA A 59 36.30 -24.06 -7.26
CA ALA A 59 37.23 -22.98 -6.92
C ALA A 59 38.31 -22.79 -8.00
N ALA A 60 38.87 -23.88 -8.53
CA ALA A 60 39.85 -23.84 -9.61
C ALA A 60 39.30 -23.27 -10.93
N ALA A 61 38.02 -23.52 -11.25
CA ALA A 61 37.36 -22.97 -12.42
C ALA A 61 37.13 -21.44 -12.29
N ILE A 62 36.74 -20.97 -11.11
CA ILE A 62 36.57 -19.55 -10.80
C ILE A 62 37.93 -18.82 -10.84
N ASP A 63 38.98 -19.42 -10.27
CA ASP A 63 40.33 -18.82 -10.26
C ASP A 63 40.93 -18.73 -11.68
N ALA A 64 40.67 -19.72 -12.53
CA ALA A 64 41.07 -19.69 -13.95
C ALA A 64 40.37 -18.55 -14.73
N ARG A 65 39.10 -18.27 -14.42
CA ARG A 65 38.32 -17.16 -15.01
C ARG A 65 38.96 -15.80 -14.69
N GLY A 66 39.32 -15.57 -13.43
CA GLY A 66 40.00 -14.34 -12.99
C GLY A 66 41.35 -14.13 -13.69
N ALA A 67 42.11 -15.21 -13.90
CA ALA A 67 43.38 -15.15 -14.64
C ALA A 67 43.21 -14.82 -16.13
N GLN A 68 42.09 -15.22 -16.76
CA GLN A 68 41.77 -14.85 -18.14
C GLN A 68 41.29 -13.39 -18.27
N GLN A 69 40.49 -12.89 -17.32
CA GLN A 69 40.08 -11.48 -17.31
C GLN A 69 41.28 -10.53 -17.05
N GLY A 70 42.18 -10.92 -16.14
CA GLY A 70 43.41 -10.15 -15.83
C GLY A 70 44.46 -10.07 -16.95
N THR A 71 44.27 -10.74 -18.10
CA THR A 71 45.19 -10.69 -19.25
C THR A 71 44.72 -9.80 -20.41
N ALA A 72 43.54 -9.17 -20.29
CA ALA A 72 42.99 -8.22 -21.26
C ALA A 72 43.39 -6.75 -20.98
N ALA A 73 44.64 -6.49 -20.61
CA ALA A 73 45.14 -5.12 -20.47
C ALA A 73 45.34 -4.47 -21.86
N GLY A 74 44.54 -3.45 -22.17
CA GLY A 74 44.64 -2.68 -23.41
C GLY A 74 45.97 -1.91 -23.56
N PRO A 75 46.32 -1.44 -24.77
CA PRO A 75 47.54 -0.67 -25.01
C PRO A 75 47.52 0.67 -24.24
N PRO A 76 48.68 1.18 -23.77
CA PRO A 76 48.74 2.35 -22.90
C PRO A 76 48.28 3.63 -23.61
N ALA A 77 47.56 4.47 -22.87
CA ALA A 77 47.04 5.74 -23.37
C ALA A 77 48.17 6.74 -23.74
N PRO A 78 47.99 7.57 -24.78
CA PRO A 78 48.92 8.64 -25.12
C PRO A 78 48.88 9.78 -24.07
N PRO A 79 49.99 10.54 -23.90
CA PRO A 79 50.07 11.60 -22.89
C PRO A 79 49.19 12.80 -23.23
N ALA A 80 48.56 13.39 -22.20
CA ALA A 80 47.68 14.54 -22.31
C ALA A 80 48.42 15.84 -22.69
N PRO A 81 47.75 16.78 -23.41
CA PRO A 81 48.30 18.10 -23.72
C PRO A 81 48.33 19.03 -22.48
N PRO A 82 49.23 20.03 -22.44
CA PRO A 82 49.37 20.92 -21.28
C PRO A 82 48.25 21.97 -21.19
N VAL A 83 47.79 22.22 -19.96
CA VAL A 83 46.87 23.31 -19.61
C VAL A 83 47.57 24.68 -19.63
N PRO A 84 46.92 25.77 -20.09
CA PRO A 84 47.48 27.12 -20.00
C PRO A 84 47.27 27.75 -18.62
N ASP A 85 48.33 28.35 -18.05
CA ASP A 85 48.27 29.13 -16.81
C ASP A 85 47.42 30.41 -16.95
N TRP A 86 46.53 30.67 -15.99
CA TRP A 86 45.93 31.99 -15.77
C TRP A 86 46.38 32.58 -14.43
N GLN A 87 46.88 33.82 -14.48
CA GLN A 87 47.39 34.56 -13.33
C GLN A 87 46.28 35.37 -12.63
N PRO A 88 46.38 35.60 -11.31
CA PRO A 88 45.39 36.39 -10.57
C PRO A 88 45.55 37.90 -10.80
N ALA A 89 44.43 38.63 -10.72
CA ALA A 89 44.37 40.10 -10.75
C ALA A 89 43.56 40.63 -9.53
N PRO A 90 43.77 41.88 -9.09
CA PRO A 90 43.69 42.22 -7.65
C PRO A 90 42.43 43.00 -7.20
N ASP A 91 42.23 43.03 -5.88
CA ASP A 91 41.22 43.83 -5.16
C ASP A 91 41.31 45.35 -5.43
N THR A 92 40.16 46.01 -5.51
CA THR A 92 39.98 47.41 -5.05
C THR A 92 38.55 47.66 -4.53
N GLN A 93 38.42 48.64 -3.63
CA GLN A 93 37.30 48.80 -2.69
C GLN A 93 36.15 49.73 -3.13
N GLN A 94 35.00 49.54 -2.48
CA GLN A 94 33.98 50.53 -2.06
C GLN A 94 33.14 51.30 -3.09
N GLY A 95 31.80 51.20 -2.92
CA GLY A 95 30.92 52.37 -2.98
C GLY A 95 29.48 52.18 -3.47
N GLY A 96 28.51 52.21 -2.55
CA GLY A 96 27.19 52.85 -2.78
C GLY A 96 26.00 52.01 -3.29
N ASP A 97 25.03 51.83 -2.38
CA ASP A 97 23.57 51.97 -2.57
C ASP A 97 22.77 51.10 -3.58
N ALA A 98 21.99 50.18 -3.00
CA ALA A 98 20.64 49.68 -3.34
C ALA A 98 20.05 49.84 -4.77
N GLN A 99 19.53 48.72 -5.32
CA GLN A 99 18.07 48.46 -5.44
C GLN A 99 17.74 47.07 -6.03
N HIS A 100 16.61 46.48 -5.60
CA HIS A 100 16.01 45.26 -6.18
C HIS A 100 15.41 45.52 -7.57
N THR A 101 15.62 44.60 -8.52
CA THR A 101 14.62 44.16 -9.53
C THR A 101 14.99 42.80 -10.10
N GLN A 102 14.06 41.83 -10.11
CA GLN A 102 14.16 40.62 -10.93
C GLN A 102 13.72 40.89 -12.39
N PRO A 103 14.15 40.08 -13.37
CA PRO A 103 13.48 39.94 -14.67
C PRO A 103 12.67 38.63 -14.78
N VAL A 104 11.46 38.75 -15.33
CA VAL A 104 10.49 37.67 -15.59
C VAL A 104 10.75 37.00 -16.94
N TRP A 105 10.55 35.67 -17.04
CA TRP A 105 10.59 34.93 -18.30
C TRP A 105 9.20 34.86 -18.98
N GLN A 106 9.18 34.97 -20.32
CA GLN A 106 7.96 35.03 -21.13
C GLN A 106 7.66 33.68 -21.82
N LYS A 107 6.41 33.23 -21.72
CA LYS A 107 5.89 32.04 -22.42
C LYS A 107 5.70 32.35 -23.92
N GLY A 108 6.26 31.52 -24.81
CA GLY A 108 6.13 31.67 -26.27
C GLY A 108 4.85 31.02 -26.81
N GLY A 109 4.20 31.65 -27.79
CA GLY A 109 2.97 31.13 -28.42
C GLY A 109 3.08 30.93 -29.93
N GLN A 110 2.15 30.15 -30.49
CA GLN A 110 1.93 30.01 -31.94
C GLN A 110 0.54 30.57 -32.36
N PRO A 111 0.33 30.94 -33.64
CA PRO A 111 -0.66 31.97 -33.96
C PRO A 111 -1.86 31.52 -34.81
N GLY A 112 -3.06 31.84 -34.33
CA GLY A 112 -3.94 32.79 -35.03
C GLY A 112 -5.10 32.25 -35.91
N GLN A 113 -6.33 32.56 -35.48
CA GLN A 113 -7.32 33.18 -36.37
C GLN A 113 -8.34 34.03 -35.58
N GLN A 114 -8.61 35.24 -36.10
CA GLN A 114 -9.66 36.18 -35.68
C GLN A 114 -10.98 35.76 -36.40
N ASP A 115 -12.19 36.27 -36.15
CA ASP A 115 -12.71 37.43 -35.42
C ASP A 115 -14.25 37.21 -35.28
N GLN A 116 -14.92 37.66 -34.20
CA GLN A 116 -16.13 38.50 -34.31
C GLN A 116 -16.83 38.88 -32.98
N THR A 117 -17.06 40.20 -32.88
CA THR A 117 -18.20 40.90 -32.23
C THR A 117 -18.34 40.90 -30.71
N GLN A 118 -17.79 41.96 -30.11
CA GLN A 118 -18.43 42.67 -29.00
C GLN A 118 -19.74 43.37 -29.43
N GLN A 119 -20.61 43.67 -28.45
CA GLN A 119 -21.54 44.82 -28.32
C GLN A 119 -23.05 44.50 -28.13
N LEU A 120 -23.48 44.41 -26.86
CA LEU A 120 -24.77 44.88 -26.30
C LEU A 120 -24.60 44.90 -24.76
N TRP A 121 -25.02 45.88 -23.95
CA TRP A 121 -25.51 47.26 -24.14
C TRP A 121 -25.30 48.05 -22.82
N GLN A 122 -25.32 49.40 -22.81
CA GLN A 122 -25.10 50.24 -21.60
C GLN A 122 -26.41 50.89 -21.07
N GLY A 123 -26.53 51.17 -19.75
CA GLY A 123 -27.47 52.20 -19.24
C GLY A 123 -28.03 52.05 -17.80
N SER A 124 -27.74 53.02 -16.92
CA SER A 124 -28.12 53.15 -15.48
C SER A 124 -29.52 53.85 -15.27
N PRO A 125 -30.04 54.27 -14.06
CA PRO A 125 -29.40 54.40 -12.71
C PRO A 125 -30.24 54.10 -11.42
N ALA A 126 -29.50 54.19 -10.29
CA ALA A 126 -29.76 54.08 -8.84
C ALA A 126 -31.06 54.58 -8.15
N GLN A 127 -31.31 54.06 -6.93
CA GLN A 127 -31.55 54.88 -5.72
C GLN A 127 -31.21 54.16 -4.38
N GLN A 128 -31.16 54.93 -3.26
CA GLN A 128 -30.58 54.57 -1.95
C GLN A 128 -31.62 54.36 -0.82
N GLY A 129 -31.19 53.77 0.31
CA GLY A 129 -31.88 53.73 1.62
C GLY A 129 -31.35 52.57 2.50
N GLU A 130 -30.35 52.76 3.37
CA GLU A 130 -30.41 53.23 4.78
C GLU A 130 -30.22 52.07 5.81
N GLN A 131 -29.34 52.29 6.80
CA GLN A 131 -28.85 51.38 7.87
C GLN A 131 -29.82 51.31 9.10
N PRO A 132 -29.63 50.50 10.20
CA PRO A 132 -28.35 50.13 10.87
C PRO A 132 -28.25 48.73 11.58
N GLN A 133 -27.13 48.51 12.31
CA GLN A 133 -26.72 47.29 13.06
C GLN A 133 -27.47 47.01 14.40
N GLN A 134 -27.61 45.72 14.77
CA GLN A 134 -27.52 45.06 16.13
C GLN A 134 -28.08 43.61 16.05
N GLY A 135 -27.66 42.60 16.84
CA GLY A 135 -26.49 42.48 17.75
C GLY A 135 -26.66 41.47 18.90
N TYR A 136 -26.02 40.28 18.82
CA TYR A 136 -25.96 39.16 19.81
C TYR A 136 -27.29 38.44 20.21
N PRO A 137 -27.27 37.21 20.77
CA PRO A 137 -26.28 36.11 20.70
C PRO A 137 -26.89 34.76 20.22
N ALA A 138 -26.06 33.71 20.13
CA ALA A 138 -26.52 32.33 19.95
C ALA A 138 -27.21 31.76 21.21
N GLN A 139 -28.07 30.75 21.04
CA GLN A 139 -28.58 29.91 22.13
C GLN A 139 -28.84 28.47 21.66
N SER A 140 -28.12 27.54 22.28
CA SER A 140 -28.27 26.08 22.22
C SER A 140 -29.68 25.61 22.62
N ALA A 141 -30.21 24.55 21.98
CA ALA A 141 -31.47 23.94 22.38
C ALA A 141 -31.61 22.44 22.05
N TRP A 142 -30.87 21.57 22.76
CA TRP A 142 -31.43 20.26 23.10
C TRP A 142 -32.54 20.45 24.13
N GLN A 143 -33.82 20.35 23.72
CA GLN A 143 -34.90 20.13 24.68
C GLN A 143 -36.14 19.47 24.08
N GLN A 144 -36.49 18.32 24.64
CA GLN A 144 -37.73 17.61 24.38
C GLN A 144 -38.94 18.47 24.78
N GLN A 145 -40.01 18.48 23.98
CA GLN A 145 -41.33 18.77 24.56
C GLN A 145 -42.50 18.08 23.84
N THR A 146 -43.30 17.42 24.66
CA THR A 146 -44.54 16.72 24.31
C THR A 146 -45.72 17.70 24.22
N GLY A 147 -46.65 17.52 23.27
CA GLY A 147 -47.89 18.32 23.26
C GLY A 147 -48.67 18.41 21.95
N GLN A 148 -49.64 17.51 21.74
CA GLN A 148 -50.75 17.63 20.78
C GLN A 148 -51.75 18.75 21.19
N PRO A 149 -52.77 19.23 20.38
CA PRO A 149 -53.68 18.38 19.55
C PRO A 149 -54.40 18.98 18.29
N GLN A 150 -55.25 18.12 17.67
CA GLN A 150 -56.35 18.37 16.68
C GLN A 150 -55.97 18.56 15.19
N GLY A 151 -56.65 17.99 14.18
CA GLY A 151 -57.79 17.04 14.04
C GLY A 151 -58.19 16.97 12.54
N TYR A 152 -58.68 15.90 11.89
CA TYR A 152 -59.86 15.05 12.15
C TYR A 152 -59.88 13.84 11.17
N GLY A 153 -60.41 12.64 11.54
CA GLY A 153 -60.68 11.59 10.52
C GLY A 153 -60.91 10.10 10.89
N GLN A 154 -61.65 9.74 11.95
CA GLN A 154 -62.61 8.59 12.03
C GLN A 154 -62.22 7.18 11.45
N GLN A 155 -61.75 6.20 12.26
CA GLN A 155 -62.50 5.04 12.86
C GLN A 155 -63.01 3.91 11.91
N PRO A 156 -63.14 2.61 12.32
CA PRO A 156 -63.35 2.05 13.69
C PRO A 156 -62.43 0.83 14.09
N PRO A 157 -62.57 0.21 15.30
CA PRO A 157 -61.51 -0.59 15.95
C PRO A 157 -61.78 -2.10 16.11
N GLN A 158 -60.76 -2.88 16.53
CA GLN A 158 -60.91 -4.04 17.43
C GLN A 158 -59.62 -4.47 18.15
N ASP A 159 -59.69 -4.47 19.48
CA ASP A 159 -59.06 -5.33 20.50
C ASP A 159 -57.54 -5.61 20.49
N ALA A 160 -56.83 -4.92 21.40
CA ALA A 160 -55.49 -5.30 21.86
C ALA A 160 -55.56 -6.23 23.07
N GLY A 161 -54.98 -7.43 22.96
CA GLY A 161 -54.68 -8.34 24.07
C GLY A 161 -53.18 -8.57 24.16
N TRP A 162 -52.59 -8.35 25.34
CA TRP A 162 -51.14 -8.39 25.56
C TRP A 162 -50.54 -9.78 25.31
N GLY A 163 -49.43 -9.82 24.57
CA GLY A 163 -48.62 -11.02 24.33
C GLY A 163 -47.17 -10.65 23.99
N GLN A 164 -46.24 -11.22 24.76
CA GLN A 164 -44.78 -11.05 24.71
C GLN A 164 -44.18 -11.01 23.29
N GLN A 165 -43.24 -10.09 23.03
CA GLN A 165 -42.19 -10.28 22.02
C GLN A 165 -40.95 -10.89 22.70
N PRO A 166 -40.25 -11.85 22.06
CA PRO A 166 -38.90 -12.26 22.49
C PRO A 166 -37.86 -11.16 22.17
N PRO A 167 -36.65 -11.22 22.75
CA PRO A 167 -35.58 -10.28 22.44
C PRO A 167 -35.22 -10.31 20.95
N GLN A 168 -34.82 -9.16 20.42
CA GLN A 168 -34.15 -9.06 19.12
C GLN A 168 -32.69 -8.72 19.42
N ASP A 169 -31.80 -9.68 19.15
CA ASP A 169 -30.36 -9.49 19.28
C ASP A 169 -29.88 -8.47 18.23
N ALA A 170 -28.99 -7.56 18.63
CA ALA A 170 -28.50 -6.50 17.78
C ALA A 170 -27.42 -7.03 16.83
N ALA A 171 -27.81 -7.29 15.58
CA ALA A 171 -26.87 -7.55 14.48
C ALA A 171 -26.74 -6.30 13.60
N TRP A 172 -25.49 -5.96 13.25
CA TRP A 172 -25.15 -4.79 12.45
C TRP A 172 -25.75 -4.83 11.03
N GLY A 173 -26.17 -3.66 10.54
CA GLY A 173 -26.20 -3.31 9.11
C GLY A 173 -27.20 -4.04 8.19
N GLN A 174 -28.41 -3.50 8.04
CA GLN A 174 -29.20 -3.66 6.81
C GLN A 174 -29.50 -2.28 6.18
N PRO A 175 -29.02 -1.98 4.97
CA PRO A 175 -29.33 -0.72 4.29
C PRO A 175 -30.81 -0.68 3.86
N PRO A 176 -31.45 0.50 3.84
CA PRO A 176 -32.88 0.62 3.56
C PRO A 176 -33.22 0.27 2.11
N ALA A 177 -34.27 -0.55 1.93
CA ALA A 177 -34.66 -1.09 0.63
C ALA A 177 -35.26 -0.05 -0.34
N GLY A 178 -34.38 0.65 -1.07
CA GLY A 178 -34.73 1.38 -2.29
C GLY A 178 -34.85 0.44 -3.50
N THR A 179 -35.96 0.51 -4.25
CA THR A 179 -36.18 -0.37 -5.42
C THR A 179 -35.44 0.12 -6.66
N SER A 180 -34.13 -0.08 -6.72
CA SER A 180 -33.34 0.08 -7.95
C SER A 180 -33.58 -1.08 -8.93
N PRO A 181 -33.53 -0.86 -10.25
CA PRO A 181 -33.69 -1.93 -11.23
C PRO A 181 -32.52 -2.92 -11.09
N LYS A 182 -32.80 -4.22 -11.19
CA LYS A 182 -31.78 -5.28 -11.04
C LYS A 182 -30.67 -5.10 -12.08
N LYS A 183 -29.49 -4.57 -11.69
CA LYS A 183 -28.22 -4.71 -12.45
C LYS A 183 -28.09 -6.19 -12.80
N SER A 184 -27.78 -6.51 -14.05
CA SER A 184 -27.74 -7.91 -14.49
C SER A 184 -26.59 -8.63 -13.77
N ARG A 185 -26.79 -9.88 -13.35
CA ARG A 185 -25.79 -10.68 -12.61
C ARG A 185 -24.51 -11.03 -13.42
N LYS A 186 -24.33 -10.43 -14.59
CA LYS A 186 -23.13 -10.58 -15.42
C LYS A 186 -21.93 -9.79 -14.90
N GLY A 187 -22.16 -8.73 -14.11
CA GLY A 187 -21.08 -7.90 -13.55
C GLY A 187 -20.38 -8.47 -12.30
N LEU A 188 -20.89 -9.57 -11.71
CA LEU A 188 -20.29 -10.15 -10.50
C LEU A 188 -18.99 -10.92 -10.81
N TRP A 189 -18.83 -11.39 -12.04
CA TRP A 189 -17.69 -12.23 -12.48
C TRP A 189 -16.50 -11.44 -13.03
N ILE A 190 -16.62 -10.12 -13.18
CA ILE A 190 -15.46 -9.23 -13.47
C ILE A 190 -14.46 -9.26 -12.29
N GLY A 191 -14.94 -9.63 -11.09
CA GLY A 191 -14.11 -9.97 -9.94
C GLY A 191 -13.16 -11.17 -10.14
N VAL A 192 -13.24 -11.94 -11.22
CA VAL A 192 -12.22 -12.97 -11.54
C VAL A 192 -10.93 -12.30 -12.07
N GLY A 193 -11.02 -11.23 -12.87
CA GLY A 193 -9.84 -10.48 -13.32
C GLY A 193 -9.16 -9.73 -12.18
N ALA A 194 -9.95 -9.02 -11.36
CA ALA A 194 -9.43 -8.35 -10.16
C ALA A 194 -8.98 -9.34 -9.07
N GLY A 195 -9.68 -10.47 -8.91
CA GLY A 195 -9.32 -11.53 -7.98
C GLY A 195 -8.00 -12.20 -8.33
N VAL A 196 -7.74 -12.50 -9.61
CA VAL A 196 -6.44 -13.03 -10.06
C VAL A 196 -5.31 -12.03 -9.79
N LEU A 197 -5.53 -10.72 -9.94
CA LEU A 197 -4.54 -9.69 -9.59
C LEU A 197 -4.24 -9.65 -8.09
N VAL A 198 -5.27 -9.73 -7.23
CA VAL A 198 -5.10 -9.78 -5.76
C VAL A 198 -4.43 -11.09 -5.31
N LEU A 199 -4.80 -12.23 -5.90
CA LEU A 199 -4.24 -13.55 -5.58
C LEU A 199 -2.77 -13.67 -5.99
N LEU A 200 -2.39 -13.12 -7.15
CA LEU A 200 -0.99 -13.05 -7.59
C LEU A 200 -0.16 -12.06 -6.75
N GLY A 201 -0.79 -10.96 -6.32
CA GLY A 201 -0.17 -9.97 -5.44
C GLY A 201 0.23 -10.52 -4.08
N ALA A 202 -0.58 -11.40 -3.46
CA ALA A 202 -0.23 -12.00 -2.17
C ALA A 202 0.81 -13.13 -2.31
N GLY A 203 0.63 -14.06 -3.27
CA GLY A 203 1.48 -15.24 -3.41
C GLY A 203 2.93 -14.95 -3.81
N ALA A 204 3.21 -13.81 -4.44
CA ALA A 204 4.57 -13.41 -4.81
C ALA A 204 5.45 -13.02 -3.60
N PHE A 205 4.85 -12.54 -2.50
CA PHE A 205 5.60 -11.96 -1.38
C PHE A 205 6.07 -12.98 -0.33
N ALA A 206 5.40 -14.12 -0.20
CA ALA A 206 5.77 -15.16 0.77
C ALA A 206 7.01 -16.00 0.35
N ALA A 207 7.49 -15.85 -0.89
CA ALA A 207 8.71 -16.50 -1.39
C ALA A 207 10.01 -15.77 -0.92
N ASN A 208 10.30 -15.81 0.38
CA ASN A 208 11.26 -14.88 0.99
C ASN A 208 12.79 -15.16 0.80
N HIS A 209 13.53 -14.06 0.85
CA HIS A 209 14.89 -13.86 1.35
C HIS A 209 16.13 -14.28 0.55
N PHE A 210 16.23 -15.49 -0.02
CA PHE A 210 17.56 -16.02 -0.46
C PHE A 210 17.80 -16.12 -1.98
N TRP A 211 16.83 -15.79 -2.83
CA TRP A 211 16.90 -16.18 -4.26
C TRP A 211 16.82 -15.04 -5.29
N PHE A 212 16.33 -13.85 -4.94
CA PHE A 212 15.80 -12.89 -5.92
C PHE A 212 16.56 -11.56 -6.09
N SER A 213 17.70 -11.39 -5.42
CA SER A 213 18.30 -10.06 -5.16
C SER A 213 18.79 -9.23 -6.37
N LYS A 214 18.78 -9.75 -7.62
CA LYS A 214 19.10 -9.00 -8.86
C LYS A 214 18.42 -9.58 -10.12
N VAL A 215 17.09 -9.48 -10.18
CA VAL A 215 16.43 -9.34 -11.49
C VAL A 215 16.42 -7.83 -11.78
N GLY A 216 16.90 -7.43 -12.97
CA GLY A 216 17.02 -6.02 -13.33
C GLY A 216 15.69 -5.49 -13.85
N GLY A 217 15.39 -4.22 -13.56
CA GLY A 217 14.21 -3.55 -14.10
C GLY A 217 14.26 -3.39 -15.61
N ALA A 218 13.22 -2.79 -16.17
CA ALA A 218 13.09 -2.59 -17.61
C ALA A 218 13.85 -1.35 -18.11
N ALA A 219 14.16 -1.31 -19.41
CA ALA A 219 14.83 -0.16 -20.00
C ALA A 219 13.89 1.04 -20.28
N THR A 220 12.57 0.82 -20.25
CA THR A 220 11.55 1.87 -20.44
C THR A 220 10.31 1.65 -19.55
N PRO A 221 9.52 2.70 -19.28
CA PRO A 221 8.22 2.60 -18.60
C PRO A 221 7.31 1.50 -19.15
N GLU A 222 7.11 1.49 -20.48
CA GLU A 222 6.24 0.51 -21.14
C GLU A 222 6.73 -0.92 -20.98
N GLU A 223 8.05 -1.13 -21.05
CA GLU A 223 8.63 -2.46 -20.91
C GLU A 223 8.46 -2.99 -19.48
N ALA A 224 8.52 -2.15 -18.44
CA ALA A 224 8.23 -2.56 -17.06
C ALA A 224 6.78 -3.05 -16.92
N ALA A 225 5.82 -2.25 -17.41
CA ALA A 225 4.41 -2.60 -17.37
C ALA A 225 4.08 -3.85 -18.23
N THR A 226 4.64 -3.96 -19.43
CA THR A 226 4.47 -5.15 -20.29
C THR A 226 5.04 -6.39 -19.62
N GLN A 227 6.27 -6.36 -19.08
CA GLN A 227 6.85 -7.51 -18.39
C GLN A 227 6.06 -7.91 -17.13
N MET A 228 5.48 -6.94 -16.39
CA MET A 228 4.60 -7.21 -15.26
C MET A 228 3.32 -7.95 -15.70
N ILE A 229 2.64 -7.45 -16.73
CA ILE A 229 1.37 -8.00 -17.22
C ILE A 229 1.59 -9.36 -17.91
N GLU A 230 2.65 -9.51 -18.71
CA GLU A 230 3.05 -10.78 -19.32
C GLU A 230 3.50 -11.79 -18.26
N GLY A 231 4.24 -11.36 -17.23
CA GLY A 231 4.63 -12.18 -16.08
C GLY A 231 3.42 -12.70 -15.29
N ILE A 232 2.43 -11.83 -15.03
CA ILE A 232 1.13 -12.17 -14.43
C ILE A 232 0.40 -13.23 -15.27
N ALA A 233 0.27 -13.02 -16.59
CA ALA A 233 -0.40 -13.96 -17.48
C ALA A 233 0.35 -15.30 -17.61
N ALA A 234 1.68 -15.26 -17.65
CA ALA A 234 2.52 -16.46 -17.66
C ALA A 234 2.62 -17.15 -16.28
N LYS A 235 2.11 -16.52 -15.22
CA LYS A 235 2.29 -16.90 -13.80
C LYS A 235 3.77 -17.00 -13.40
N ASP A 236 4.62 -16.23 -14.06
CA ASP A 236 6.04 -16.12 -13.77
C ASP A 236 6.25 -15.06 -12.69
N LEU A 237 6.08 -15.49 -11.44
CA LEU A 237 6.29 -14.65 -10.26
C LEU A 237 7.73 -14.09 -10.18
N VAL A 238 8.72 -14.72 -10.85
CA VAL A 238 10.10 -14.23 -10.89
C VAL A 238 10.22 -13.02 -11.81
N SER A 239 9.53 -13.05 -12.96
CA SER A 239 9.43 -11.88 -13.85
C SER A 239 8.62 -10.76 -13.21
N VAL A 240 7.50 -11.06 -12.55
CA VAL A 240 6.67 -10.09 -11.80
C VAL A 240 7.49 -9.39 -10.70
N TYR A 241 8.15 -10.16 -9.84
CA TYR A 241 9.03 -9.63 -8.79
C TYR A 241 10.14 -8.76 -9.39
N GLY A 242 10.73 -9.20 -10.49
CA GLY A 242 11.89 -8.56 -11.10
C GLY A 242 11.64 -7.19 -11.72
N VAL A 243 10.39 -6.86 -12.02
CA VAL A 243 9.98 -5.52 -12.48
C VAL A 243 9.12 -4.79 -11.45
N THR A 244 9.02 -5.28 -10.22
CA THR A 244 8.36 -4.56 -9.12
C THR A 244 9.39 -3.71 -8.35
N SER A 245 9.01 -2.52 -7.85
CA SER A 245 9.91 -1.60 -7.15
C SER A 245 10.68 -2.31 -6.02
N PRO A 246 12.02 -2.36 -6.06
CA PRO A 246 12.80 -2.99 -5.01
C PRO A 246 12.68 -2.24 -3.67
N THR A 247 12.45 -0.92 -3.70
CA THR A 247 12.16 -0.12 -2.50
C THR A 247 10.87 -0.61 -1.82
N GLU A 248 9.77 -0.75 -2.57
CA GLU A 248 8.49 -1.24 -2.02
C GLU A 248 8.56 -2.71 -1.59
N ILE A 249 9.29 -3.55 -2.33
CA ILE A 249 9.52 -4.95 -1.93
C ILE A 249 10.26 -4.99 -0.59
N SER A 250 11.32 -4.20 -0.40
CA SER A 250 12.09 -4.18 0.85
C SER A 250 11.22 -3.78 2.05
N GLN A 251 10.32 -2.82 1.85
CA GLN A 251 9.40 -2.38 2.89
C GLN A 251 8.35 -3.45 3.23
N LEU A 252 7.69 -4.04 2.22
CA LEU A 252 6.64 -5.03 2.45
C LEU A 252 7.19 -6.38 2.93
N THR A 253 8.39 -6.78 2.50
CA THR A 253 9.08 -7.95 3.09
C THR A 253 9.46 -7.71 4.55
N THR A 254 9.92 -6.50 4.92
CA THR A 254 10.14 -6.14 6.33
C THR A 254 8.85 -6.23 7.14
N ALA A 255 7.72 -5.72 6.61
CA ALA A 255 6.43 -5.82 7.27
C ALA A 255 5.95 -7.28 7.44
N ALA A 256 6.15 -8.13 6.42
CA ALA A 256 5.83 -9.55 6.47
C ALA A 256 6.72 -10.31 7.48
N ASP A 257 8.04 -10.08 7.48
CA ASP A 257 8.98 -10.70 8.42
C ASP A 257 8.66 -10.32 9.88
N LEU A 258 8.20 -9.08 10.13
CA LEU A 258 7.76 -8.63 11.45
C LEU A 258 6.43 -9.25 11.89
N PHE A 259 5.49 -9.43 10.96
CA PHE A 259 4.23 -10.14 11.23
C PHE A 259 4.50 -11.62 11.57
N ASP A 260 5.27 -12.30 10.73
CA ASP A 260 5.61 -13.72 10.84
C ASP A 260 6.37 -14.01 12.15
N ALA A 261 7.30 -13.12 12.55
CA ALA A 261 8.02 -13.22 13.82
C ALA A 261 7.14 -13.10 15.09
N ARG A 262 5.86 -12.72 14.97
CA ARG A 262 4.88 -12.70 16.06
C ARG A 262 3.97 -13.94 16.08
N MET A 263 3.91 -14.72 15.00
CA MET A 263 3.02 -15.88 14.87
C MET A 263 3.56 -17.12 15.60
N PRO A 264 2.69 -18.07 16.00
CA PRO A 264 3.12 -19.35 16.56
C PRO A 264 3.80 -20.25 15.50
N ASP A 265 4.80 -21.06 15.91
CA ASP A 265 5.49 -22.02 15.03
C ASP A 265 4.48 -22.90 14.25
N GLY A 266 4.32 -22.66 12.93
CA GLY A 266 3.45 -23.45 12.05
C GLY A 266 2.15 -22.79 11.60
N ASP A 267 1.91 -21.52 11.95
CA ASP A 267 0.91 -20.65 11.31
C ASP A 267 1.62 -19.56 10.45
N ASP A 268 2.81 -19.88 9.94
CA ASP A 268 3.69 -19.00 9.17
C ASP A 268 3.02 -18.57 7.84
N VAL A 269 3.23 -17.31 7.41
CA VAL A 269 2.69 -16.81 6.12
C VAL A 269 3.25 -17.61 4.93
N GLY A 270 4.37 -18.31 5.12
CA GLY A 270 4.99 -19.20 4.16
C GLY A 270 4.12 -20.39 3.71
N ASP A 271 3.24 -20.94 4.54
CA ASP A 271 2.42 -22.13 4.15
C ASP A 271 1.32 -21.75 3.12
N LEU A 272 0.85 -20.49 3.16
CA LEU A 272 -0.01 -19.94 2.11
C LEU A 272 0.66 -19.97 0.72
N THR A 273 1.99 -19.94 0.62
CA THR A 273 2.67 -19.96 -0.69
C THR A 273 2.45 -21.28 -1.45
N GLU A 274 2.34 -22.41 -0.74
CA GLU A 274 2.16 -23.71 -1.39
C GLU A 274 0.69 -23.90 -1.82
N SER A 275 -0.29 -23.55 -0.97
CA SER A 275 -1.72 -23.59 -1.34
C SER A 275 -2.06 -22.64 -2.50
N TYR A 276 -1.53 -21.41 -2.51
CA TYR A 276 -1.75 -20.46 -3.63
C TYR A 276 -1.18 -21.00 -4.96
N LYS A 277 -0.09 -21.78 -4.91
CA LYS A 277 0.52 -22.34 -6.11
C LYS A 277 -0.39 -23.33 -6.81
N ASP A 278 -1.08 -24.20 -6.07
CA ASP A 278 -1.97 -25.21 -6.67
C ASP A 278 -3.19 -24.55 -7.33
N TYR A 279 -3.72 -23.47 -6.73
CA TYR A 279 -4.71 -22.60 -7.39
C TYR A 279 -4.18 -21.96 -8.68
N LEU A 280 -2.94 -21.46 -8.68
CA LEU A 280 -2.32 -20.90 -9.89
C LEU A 280 -2.09 -21.96 -10.97
N ASP A 281 -1.64 -23.16 -10.61
CA ASP A 281 -1.43 -24.29 -11.55
C ASP A 281 -2.76 -24.88 -12.08
N ALA A 282 -3.90 -24.56 -11.44
CA ALA A 282 -5.24 -24.90 -11.91
C ALA A 282 -5.80 -23.96 -12.99
N LEU A 283 -5.45 -22.67 -12.97
CA LEU A 283 -5.92 -21.71 -13.98
C LEU A 283 -5.23 -21.94 -15.34
N ASP A 284 -5.78 -21.38 -16.42
CA ASP A 284 -5.06 -21.12 -17.68
C ASP A 284 -5.31 -19.65 -18.08
N LEU A 285 -4.24 -18.93 -18.41
CA LEU A 285 -4.25 -17.48 -18.61
C LEU A 285 -3.58 -17.18 -19.95
N SER A 286 -4.34 -16.64 -20.90
CA SER A 286 -3.85 -16.28 -22.22
C SER A 286 -4.02 -14.78 -22.47
N LEU A 287 -2.91 -14.08 -22.64
CA LEU A 287 -2.87 -12.66 -22.99
C LEU A 287 -2.61 -12.52 -24.50
N GLU A 288 -3.48 -11.79 -25.19
CA GLU A 288 -3.37 -11.51 -26.63
C GLU A 288 -3.45 -9.99 -26.89
N ASP A 289 -2.71 -9.53 -27.92
CA ASP A 289 -2.75 -8.16 -28.48
C ASP A 289 -2.64 -7.01 -27.44
N LEU A 290 -1.82 -7.19 -26.40
CA LEU A 290 -1.48 -6.14 -25.43
C LEU A 290 -0.78 -4.96 -26.13
N GLU A 291 -1.36 -3.77 -26.03
CA GLU A 291 -0.70 -2.50 -26.32
C GLU A 291 -0.79 -1.58 -25.10
N VAL A 292 0.30 -0.87 -24.82
CA VAL A 292 0.41 0.09 -23.71
C VAL A 292 0.96 1.42 -24.22
N SER A 293 0.66 2.51 -23.51
CA SER A 293 1.20 3.85 -23.76
C SER A 293 1.66 4.48 -22.46
N SER A 294 2.88 5.03 -22.44
CA SER A 294 3.34 5.85 -21.31
C SER A 294 2.87 7.31 -21.41
N GLU A 295 2.66 7.89 -20.23
CA GLU A 295 2.62 9.32 -19.96
C GLU A 295 3.76 9.62 -18.98
N ASP A 296 4.73 10.43 -19.41
CA ASP A 296 5.83 10.92 -18.58
C ASP A 296 5.27 11.92 -17.55
N LEU A 297 5.43 11.59 -16.26
CA LEU A 297 4.95 12.40 -15.14
C LEU A 297 6.06 13.27 -14.53
N GLY A 298 7.30 13.16 -15.02
CA GLY A 298 8.47 13.88 -14.52
C GLY A 298 9.30 13.11 -13.51
N ASP A 299 10.58 13.49 -13.38
CA ASP A 299 11.51 13.08 -12.31
C ASP A 299 11.53 11.58 -11.97
N GLY A 300 11.58 10.75 -13.03
CA GLY A 300 11.65 9.30 -12.90
C GLY A 300 10.31 8.62 -12.63
N LEU A 301 9.18 9.32 -12.80
CA LEU A 301 7.82 8.78 -12.67
C LEU A 301 7.11 8.75 -14.01
N ALA A 302 6.39 7.67 -14.31
CA ALA A 302 5.52 7.58 -15.47
C ALA A 302 4.25 6.78 -15.15
N LYS A 303 3.18 7.06 -15.89
CA LYS A 303 1.93 6.29 -15.87
C LYS A 303 1.80 5.54 -17.18
N VAL A 304 1.63 4.23 -17.12
CA VAL A 304 1.52 3.37 -18.30
C VAL A 304 0.10 2.84 -18.41
N SER A 305 -0.68 3.40 -19.33
CA SER A 305 -2.06 2.97 -19.62
C SER A 305 -2.08 1.80 -20.58
N ILE A 306 -2.92 0.81 -20.29
CA ILE A 306 -3.21 -0.33 -21.16
C ILE A 306 -4.26 0.13 -22.19
N THR A 307 -3.84 0.29 -23.45
CA THR A 307 -4.67 0.85 -24.52
C THR A 307 -5.37 -0.22 -25.35
N SER A 308 -4.83 -1.44 -25.41
CA SER A 308 -5.51 -2.61 -25.94
C SER A 308 -5.01 -3.90 -25.30
N GLY A 309 -5.73 -4.98 -25.56
CA GLY A 309 -5.37 -6.33 -25.13
C GLY A 309 -6.60 -7.11 -24.69
N SER A 310 -6.45 -8.42 -24.64
CA SER A 310 -7.44 -9.30 -24.04
C SER A 310 -6.78 -10.37 -23.19
N LEU A 311 -7.22 -10.49 -21.95
CA LEU A 311 -6.89 -11.59 -21.06
C LEU A 311 -8.04 -12.60 -21.11
N THR A 312 -7.74 -13.82 -21.55
CA THR A 312 -8.67 -14.95 -21.43
C THR A 312 -8.26 -15.79 -20.22
N VAL A 313 -9.22 -16.01 -19.33
CA VAL A 313 -9.12 -16.89 -18.17
C VAL A 313 -9.91 -18.16 -18.47
N ASP A 314 -9.28 -19.31 -18.28
CA ASP A 314 -9.89 -20.64 -18.23
C ASP A 314 -9.40 -21.37 -16.97
N ALA A 315 -9.95 -22.55 -16.65
CA ALA A 315 -9.52 -23.33 -15.49
C ALA A 315 -9.67 -24.84 -15.69
N ASP A 316 -8.71 -25.59 -15.17
CA ASP A 316 -8.75 -27.03 -14.99
C ASP A 316 -9.60 -27.36 -13.74
N ALA A 317 -10.83 -27.82 -13.97
CA ALA A 317 -11.81 -28.10 -12.93
C ALA A 317 -11.37 -29.20 -11.94
N GLU A 318 -10.60 -30.19 -12.41
CA GLU A 318 -10.10 -31.28 -11.56
C GLU A 318 -9.06 -30.73 -10.58
N LYS A 319 -8.07 -29.98 -11.08
CA LYS A 319 -7.07 -29.33 -10.23
C LYS A 319 -7.66 -28.28 -9.29
N LEU A 320 -8.58 -27.44 -9.76
CA LEU A 320 -9.17 -26.38 -8.94
C LEU A 320 -9.99 -26.97 -7.78
N ALA A 321 -10.67 -28.09 -8.04
CA ALA A 321 -11.39 -28.81 -7.00
C ALA A 321 -10.46 -29.55 -6.04
N ASP A 322 -9.37 -30.16 -6.52
CA ASP A 322 -8.37 -30.79 -5.66
C ASP A 322 -7.69 -29.75 -4.75
N ALA A 323 -7.23 -28.61 -5.28
CA ALA A 323 -6.68 -27.50 -4.47
C ALA A 323 -7.68 -26.95 -3.44
N THR A 324 -8.97 -26.90 -3.79
CA THR A 324 -10.04 -26.47 -2.86
C THR A 324 -10.34 -27.51 -1.79
N ILE A 325 -10.26 -28.80 -2.12
CA ILE A 325 -10.38 -29.89 -1.14
C ILE A 325 -9.20 -29.84 -0.18
N ASP A 326 -7.96 -29.75 -0.68
CA ASP A 326 -6.76 -29.70 0.15
C ASP A 326 -6.78 -28.49 1.11
N LEU A 327 -7.23 -27.31 0.66
CA LEU A 327 -7.47 -26.14 1.51
C LEU A 327 -8.51 -26.42 2.62
N PHE A 328 -9.64 -27.06 2.30
CA PHE A 328 -10.64 -27.42 3.32
C PHE A 328 -10.12 -28.50 4.28
N ASP A 329 -9.32 -29.44 3.79
CA ASP A 329 -8.67 -30.49 4.56
C ASP A 329 -7.64 -29.87 5.54
N GLU A 330 -6.96 -28.79 5.15
CA GLU A 330 -6.06 -28.00 6.00
C GLU A 330 -6.84 -27.19 7.05
N ILE A 331 -7.88 -26.47 6.63
CA ILE A 331 -8.81 -25.77 7.53
C ILE A 331 -9.37 -26.73 8.58
N GLU A 332 -9.83 -27.94 8.21
CA GLU A 332 -10.37 -28.94 9.16
C GLU A 332 -9.34 -29.33 10.24
N LYS A 333 -8.05 -29.29 9.93
CA LYS A 333 -6.95 -29.61 10.87
C LYS A 333 -6.59 -28.43 11.80
N SER A 334 -6.95 -27.20 11.43
CA SER A 334 -6.67 -25.98 12.22
C SER A 334 -7.52 -25.90 13.51
N SER A 335 -7.04 -25.15 14.52
CA SER A 335 -7.85 -24.80 15.69
C SER A 335 -9.03 -23.89 15.30
N LEU A 336 -8.93 -23.14 14.20
CA LEU A 336 -9.96 -22.24 13.71
C LEU A 336 -11.28 -22.96 13.39
N TRP A 337 -11.18 -24.15 12.80
CA TRP A 337 -12.34 -24.95 12.37
C TRP A 337 -13.21 -25.46 13.51
N ALA A 338 -12.62 -25.79 14.67
CA ALA A 338 -13.39 -26.23 15.84
C ALA A 338 -14.48 -25.20 16.22
N THR A 339 -14.12 -23.92 16.25
CA THR A 339 -15.07 -22.82 16.53
C THR A 339 -16.10 -22.62 15.41
N LEU A 340 -15.69 -22.74 14.13
CA LEU A 340 -16.64 -22.66 13.01
C LEU A 340 -17.67 -23.79 13.07
N GLN A 341 -17.24 -25.02 13.42
CA GLN A 341 -18.11 -26.16 13.62
C GLN A 341 -19.08 -25.95 14.79
N GLU A 342 -18.64 -25.34 15.90
CA GLU A 342 -19.53 -25.00 17.03
C GLU A 342 -20.56 -23.92 16.67
N GLN A 343 -20.22 -23.00 15.76
CA GLN A 343 -21.17 -22.05 15.16
C GLN A 343 -22.06 -22.67 14.06
N GLY A 344 -21.90 -23.96 13.76
CA GLY A 344 -22.74 -24.70 12.82
C GLY A 344 -22.30 -24.62 11.36
N ALA A 345 -21.05 -24.28 11.09
CA ALA A 345 -20.47 -24.43 9.75
C ALA A 345 -20.36 -25.92 9.37
N GLU A 346 -20.64 -26.23 8.10
CA GLU A 346 -20.47 -27.55 7.50
C GLU A 346 -19.48 -27.42 6.33
N ILE A 347 -18.42 -28.25 6.28
CA ILE A 347 -17.58 -28.36 5.08
C ILE A 347 -18.38 -29.16 4.03
N PRO A 348 -18.51 -28.66 2.78
CA PRO A 348 -19.12 -29.44 1.71
C PRO A 348 -18.28 -30.71 1.44
N SER A 349 -18.92 -31.82 1.10
CA SER A 349 -18.16 -33.03 0.75
C SER A 349 -17.37 -32.85 -0.56
N ASP A 350 -16.29 -33.62 -0.74
CA ASP A 350 -15.48 -33.65 -1.97
C ASP A 350 -16.30 -33.69 -3.27
N ASP A 351 -17.37 -34.50 -3.28
CA ASP A 351 -18.27 -34.67 -4.42
C ASP A 351 -19.10 -33.39 -4.67
N GLU A 352 -19.48 -32.68 -3.61
CA GLU A 352 -20.18 -31.38 -3.69
C GLU A 352 -19.23 -30.28 -4.16
N ILE A 353 -17.99 -30.24 -3.66
CA ILE A 353 -16.94 -29.30 -4.10
C ILE A 353 -16.68 -29.49 -5.60
N ARG A 354 -16.34 -30.72 -6.03
CA ARG A 354 -16.09 -31.05 -7.45
C ARG A 354 -17.30 -30.70 -8.34
N THR A 355 -18.52 -31.07 -7.93
CA THR A 355 -19.73 -30.75 -8.70
C THR A 355 -19.93 -29.23 -8.81
N SER A 356 -19.73 -28.47 -7.73
CA SER A 356 -19.93 -27.02 -7.72
C SER A 356 -18.92 -26.29 -8.62
N ILE A 357 -17.67 -26.77 -8.66
CA ILE A 357 -16.60 -26.20 -9.48
C ILE A 357 -16.80 -26.56 -10.96
N ASP A 358 -17.15 -27.81 -11.28
CA ASP A 358 -17.55 -28.23 -12.63
C ASP A 358 -18.71 -27.37 -13.18
N GLU A 359 -19.76 -27.15 -12.38
CA GLU A 359 -20.91 -26.33 -12.79
C GLU A 359 -20.53 -24.84 -12.96
N ALA A 360 -19.72 -24.28 -12.05
CA ALA A 360 -19.26 -22.89 -12.13
C ALA A 360 -18.38 -22.64 -13.35
N ILE A 361 -17.39 -23.51 -13.62
CA ILE A 361 -16.50 -23.43 -14.78
C ILE A 361 -17.32 -23.58 -16.07
N ALA A 362 -18.23 -24.56 -16.14
CA ALA A 362 -19.07 -24.77 -17.32
C ALA A 362 -20.08 -23.64 -17.60
N GLU A 363 -20.48 -22.85 -16.60
CA GLU A 363 -21.32 -21.65 -16.79
C GLU A 363 -20.50 -20.42 -17.21
N SER A 364 -19.27 -20.26 -16.72
CA SER A 364 -18.53 -19.00 -16.75
C SER A 364 -17.25 -18.97 -17.59
N LEU A 365 -16.60 -20.10 -17.85
CA LEU A 365 -15.29 -20.18 -18.50
C LEU A 365 -15.31 -20.91 -19.87
N PRO A 366 -14.37 -20.62 -20.78
CA PRO A 366 -13.38 -19.53 -20.70
C PRO A 366 -14.04 -18.14 -20.79
N ALA A 367 -13.55 -17.22 -19.97
CA ALA A 367 -13.97 -15.82 -19.93
C ALA A 367 -12.88 -14.93 -20.51
N THR A 368 -13.21 -14.11 -21.50
CA THR A 368 -12.30 -13.10 -22.05
C THR A 368 -12.69 -11.71 -21.54
N VAL A 369 -11.72 -10.98 -21.02
CA VAL A 369 -11.82 -9.59 -20.58
C VAL A 369 -10.89 -8.75 -21.46
N THR A 370 -11.40 -7.67 -22.05
CA THR A 370 -10.61 -6.75 -22.89
C THR A 370 -10.27 -5.47 -22.14
N ALA A 371 -9.30 -4.69 -22.65
CA ALA A 371 -9.01 -3.36 -22.12
C ALA A 371 -10.25 -2.43 -22.12
N ASP A 372 -11.13 -2.53 -23.13
CA ASP A 372 -12.40 -1.80 -23.20
C ASP A 372 -13.38 -2.22 -22.07
N ASP A 373 -13.36 -3.49 -21.64
CA ASP A 373 -14.19 -3.98 -20.53
C ASP A 373 -13.67 -3.56 -19.14
N LEU A 374 -12.41 -3.11 -19.07
CA LEU A 374 -11.71 -2.65 -17.86
C LEU A 374 -11.65 -1.12 -17.73
N MET A 375 -12.20 -0.39 -18.70
CA MET A 375 -12.35 1.07 -18.62
C MET A 375 -13.17 1.45 -17.38
N LEU A 376 -12.60 2.28 -16.52
CA LEU A 376 -13.27 2.79 -15.32
C LEU A 376 -14.15 3.98 -15.73
N ASP A 377 -15.45 3.89 -15.42
CA ASP A 377 -16.36 5.02 -15.51
C ASP A 377 -16.06 5.98 -14.34
N PRO A 378 -15.70 7.26 -14.59
CA PRO A 378 -15.40 8.20 -13.52
C PRO A 378 -16.57 8.39 -12.53
N ALA A 379 -17.81 8.18 -12.99
CA ALA A 379 -19.00 8.22 -12.14
C ALA A 379 -19.15 6.98 -11.23
N ASP A 380 -18.60 5.82 -11.58
CA ASP A 380 -18.55 4.65 -10.68
C ASP A 380 -17.37 4.76 -9.66
N LEU A 381 -16.40 5.67 -9.87
CA LEU A 381 -15.30 5.95 -8.92
C LEU A 381 -15.63 7.07 -7.92
N GLY A 382 -16.09 8.23 -8.42
CA GLY A 382 -16.32 9.44 -7.60
C GLY A 382 -17.77 9.88 -7.45
N GLY A 383 -18.72 9.19 -8.10
CA GLY A 383 -20.12 9.65 -8.22
C GLY A 383 -20.91 9.69 -6.90
N ASP A 384 -20.64 8.78 -5.97
CA ASP A 384 -21.23 8.80 -4.62
C ASP A 384 -20.59 9.88 -3.71
N LEU A 385 -19.41 10.39 -4.07
CA LEU A 385 -18.71 11.50 -3.41
C LEU A 385 -19.02 12.87 -4.06
N GLY A 386 -19.68 12.89 -5.22
CA GLY A 386 -20.05 14.12 -5.94
C GLY A 386 -18.93 14.79 -6.71
N LEU A 387 -17.81 14.09 -6.93
CA LEU A 387 -16.60 14.62 -7.59
C LEU A 387 -16.75 14.62 -9.12
N ASP A 388 -16.33 15.72 -9.77
CA ASP A 388 -16.27 15.83 -11.23
C ASP A 388 -14.92 15.35 -11.75
N LEU A 389 -14.83 14.04 -11.97
CA LEU A 389 -13.64 13.37 -12.51
C LEU A 389 -13.59 13.38 -14.05
N GLY A 390 -14.45 14.18 -14.70
CA GLY A 390 -14.58 14.27 -16.15
C GLY A 390 -15.55 13.26 -16.77
N ASP A 391 -15.87 13.47 -18.05
CA ASP A 391 -16.81 12.64 -18.84
C ASP A 391 -16.14 11.45 -19.56
N ASP A 392 -14.80 11.40 -19.64
CA ASP A 392 -14.05 10.43 -20.44
C ASP A 392 -13.63 9.20 -19.60
N PRO A 393 -13.88 7.96 -20.05
CA PRO A 393 -13.49 6.74 -19.33
C PRO A 393 -11.98 6.64 -19.09
N ILE A 394 -11.58 6.21 -17.90
CA ILE A 394 -10.18 6.06 -17.49
C ILE A 394 -9.71 4.66 -17.88
N ALA A 395 -8.73 4.60 -18.77
CA ALA A 395 -8.08 3.33 -19.14
C ALA A 395 -7.28 2.78 -17.94
N PRO A 396 -7.29 1.46 -17.69
CA PRO A 396 -6.50 0.86 -16.63
C PRO A 396 -5.01 1.12 -16.87
N PHE A 397 -4.31 1.55 -15.83
CA PHE A 397 -2.89 1.90 -15.86
C PHE A 397 -2.11 1.27 -14.70
N LEU A 398 -0.78 1.31 -14.85
CA LEU A 398 0.20 1.08 -13.79
C LEU A 398 1.06 2.34 -13.63
N VAL A 399 1.42 2.69 -12.40
CA VAL A 399 2.46 3.68 -12.13
C VAL A 399 3.81 2.97 -12.11
N VAL A 400 4.80 3.56 -12.77
CA VAL A 400 6.16 3.02 -12.87
C VAL A 400 7.17 4.10 -12.48
N VAL A 401 8.26 3.67 -11.85
CA VAL A 401 9.28 4.50 -11.21
C VAL A 401 10.68 4.06 -11.64
N GLU A 402 11.57 5.01 -11.86
CA GLU A 402 12.99 4.79 -12.15
C GLU A 402 13.77 4.61 -10.83
N GLU A 403 14.43 3.46 -10.67
CA GLU A 403 15.28 3.15 -9.52
C GLU A 403 16.64 2.63 -10.02
N GLY A 404 17.74 3.27 -9.62
CA GLY A 404 19.09 2.86 -10.06
C GLY A 404 19.39 3.01 -11.56
N GLY A 405 18.47 3.59 -12.35
CA GLY A 405 18.56 3.76 -13.80
C GLY A 405 17.79 2.70 -14.62
N ASP A 406 17.05 1.81 -13.95
CA ASP A 406 16.10 0.87 -14.57
C ASP A 406 14.66 1.22 -14.10
N TRP A 407 13.65 0.84 -14.89
CA TRP A 407 12.23 1.13 -14.61
C TRP A 407 11.51 -0.05 -13.94
N TYR A 408 10.70 0.25 -12.94
CA TYR A 408 9.95 -0.71 -12.14
C TYR A 408 8.48 -0.29 -11.99
N VAL A 409 7.56 -1.24 -12.00
CA VAL A 409 6.18 -1.06 -11.56
C VAL A 409 6.15 -0.82 -10.06
N SER A 410 5.38 0.18 -9.64
CA SER A 410 5.11 0.51 -8.26
C SER A 410 3.66 0.13 -7.92
N PRO A 411 3.40 -1.04 -7.30
CA PRO A 411 2.07 -1.38 -6.81
C PRO A 411 1.51 -0.33 -5.83
N TYR A 412 2.36 0.23 -4.95
CA TYR A 412 1.90 1.19 -3.95
C TYR A 412 1.47 2.52 -4.58
N LEU A 413 2.30 3.12 -5.45
CA LEU A 413 1.93 4.37 -6.14
C LEU A 413 0.84 4.14 -7.19
N THR A 414 0.70 2.93 -7.75
CA THR A 414 -0.43 2.57 -8.61
C THR A 414 -1.75 2.63 -7.83
N LEU A 415 -1.81 2.00 -6.66
CA LEU A 415 -2.99 2.05 -5.78
C LEU A 415 -3.27 3.49 -5.34
N ALA A 416 -2.25 4.25 -4.94
CA ALA A 416 -2.39 5.63 -4.50
C ALA A 416 -2.85 6.58 -5.63
N GLU A 417 -2.40 6.42 -6.88
CA GLU A 417 -2.92 7.17 -8.03
C GLU A 417 -4.41 6.87 -8.28
N TYR A 418 -4.84 5.60 -8.22
CA TYR A 418 -6.27 5.27 -8.33
C TYR A 418 -7.11 5.88 -7.21
N SER A 419 -6.63 5.83 -5.96
CA SER A 419 -7.29 6.46 -4.82
C SER A 419 -7.35 7.98 -4.95
N SER A 420 -6.27 8.61 -5.44
CA SER A 420 -6.20 10.07 -5.64
C SER A 420 -7.14 10.53 -6.75
N LEU A 421 -7.19 9.81 -7.87
CA LEU A 421 -8.17 10.04 -8.93
C LEU A 421 -9.60 9.90 -8.39
N ALA A 422 -9.89 8.85 -7.61
CA ALA A 422 -11.23 8.65 -7.03
C ALA A 422 -11.61 9.74 -5.99
N ALA A 423 -10.63 10.33 -5.31
CA ALA A 423 -10.81 11.40 -4.31
C ALA A 423 -10.72 12.83 -4.89
N GLY A 424 -10.34 13.00 -6.16
CA GLY A 424 -10.15 14.31 -6.78
C GLY A 424 -8.89 15.06 -6.31
N VAL A 425 -7.90 14.36 -5.76
CA VAL A 425 -6.63 14.93 -5.28
C VAL A 425 -5.72 15.24 -6.47
N GLU A 426 -5.17 16.46 -6.54
CA GLU A 426 -4.15 16.80 -7.53
C GLU A 426 -2.80 16.15 -7.15
N ARG A 427 -2.12 15.51 -8.12
CA ARG A 427 -0.82 14.89 -7.88
C ARG A 427 0.27 15.94 -7.68
N GLY A 428 1.04 15.79 -6.61
CA GLY A 428 2.28 16.53 -6.35
C GLY A 428 3.46 16.07 -7.23
N GLU A 429 4.67 16.47 -6.81
CA GLU A 429 5.94 16.15 -7.48
C GLU A 429 6.70 15.03 -6.74
N MET A 430 7.58 14.32 -7.44
CA MET A 430 8.47 13.32 -6.83
C MET A 430 9.41 13.99 -5.80
N PRO A 431 9.76 13.30 -4.69
CA PRO A 431 10.66 13.86 -3.70
C PRO A 431 12.09 13.95 -4.27
N GLY A 432 12.72 15.11 -4.14
CA GLY A 432 14.13 15.28 -4.49
C GLY A 432 15.06 14.48 -3.56
N ASP A 433 16.24 14.10 -4.07
CA ASP A 433 17.27 13.33 -3.34
C ASP A 433 17.65 13.94 -1.98
N ASP A 434 17.50 15.26 -1.81
CA ASP A 434 17.84 16.01 -0.60
C ASP A 434 16.66 16.23 0.37
N LEU A 435 15.46 15.70 0.08
CA LEU A 435 14.33 15.76 1.00
C LEU A 435 14.51 14.83 2.23
N ALA A 436 15.30 13.77 2.10
CA ALA A 436 15.53 12.80 3.16
C ALA A 436 16.02 13.46 4.47
N GLY A 437 15.34 13.19 5.58
CA GLY A 437 15.85 13.51 6.90
C GLY A 437 17.10 12.69 7.23
N ALA A 438 17.94 13.19 8.13
CA ALA A 438 19.12 12.47 8.61
C ALA A 438 19.01 12.30 10.13
N PHE A 439 18.73 11.08 10.57
CA PHE A 439 18.42 10.75 11.95
C PHE A 439 19.41 9.70 12.48
N ASP A 440 20.28 10.13 13.40
CA ASP A 440 21.37 9.32 13.97
C ASP A 440 20.88 8.20 14.92
N SER A 441 19.59 8.18 15.30
CA SER A 441 18.97 7.11 16.11
C SER A 441 17.47 6.94 15.78
N PRO A 442 16.85 5.81 16.17
CA PRO A 442 15.41 5.61 16.02
C PRO A 442 14.58 6.69 16.72
N GLU A 443 14.94 7.08 17.95
CA GLU A 443 14.20 8.12 18.69
C GLU A 443 14.26 9.47 17.98
N ALA A 444 15.39 9.80 17.33
CA ALA A 444 15.51 11.02 16.53
C ALA A 444 14.59 10.98 15.29
N ALA A 445 14.36 9.81 14.69
CA ALA A 445 13.39 9.64 13.61
C ALA A 445 11.95 9.79 14.12
N GLY A 446 11.65 9.30 15.34
CA GLY A 446 10.38 9.54 16.04
C GLY A 446 10.13 11.02 16.32
N GLU A 447 11.12 11.73 16.89
CA GLU A 447 11.09 13.18 17.08
C GLU A 447 10.90 13.92 15.73
N GLY A 448 11.56 13.45 14.66
CA GLY A 448 11.39 13.96 13.31
C GLY A 448 9.98 13.80 12.76
N LEU A 449 9.34 12.64 13.00
CA LEU A 449 7.94 12.40 12.62
C LEU A 449 7.00 13.37 13.34
N VAL A 450 7.22 13.62 14.64
CA VAL A 450 6.43 14.57 15.43
C VAL A 450 6.56 16.00 14.87
N VAL A 451 7.77 16.46 14.59
CA VAL A 451 8.02 17.77 13.95
C VAL A 451 7.30 17.86 12.59
N GLY A 452 7.33 16.78 11.81
CA GLY A 452 6.63 16.68 10.54
C GLY A 452 5.11 16.72 10.66
N ILE A 453 4.54 16.08 11.69
CA ILE A 453 3.10 16.12 11.99
C ILE A 453 2.69 17.54 12.36
N LYS A 454 3.45 18.24 13.22
CA LYS A 454 3.18 19.65 13.56
C LYS A 454 3.16 20.54 12.31
N ASP A 455 4.19 20.45 11.47
CA ASP A 455 4.26 21.24 10.22
C ASP A 455 3.10 20.92 9.26
N TYR A 456 2.68 19.65 9.15
CA TYR A 456 1.51 19.28 8.36
C TYR A 456 0.20 19.84 8.92
N LEU A 457 0.00 19.85 10.24
CA LEU A 457 -1.17 20.45 10.88
C LEU A 457 -1.20 21.99 10.75
N GLU A 458 -0.05 22.66 10.90
CA GLU A 458 0.08 24.11 10.75
C GLU A 458 -0.07 24.59 9.29
N THR A 459 0.52 23.85 8.34
CA THR A 459 0.72 24.33 6.95
C THR A 459 -0.13 23.62 5.91
N GLY A 460 -0.60 22.40 6.20
CA GLY A 460 -1.19 21.49 5.22
C GLY A 460 -0.19 20.85 4.25
N THR A 461 1.12 21.17 4.35
CA THR A 461 2.13 20.66 3.43
C THR A 461 2.82 19.41 3.96
N THR A 462 3.14 18.48 3.06
CA THR A 462 3.70 17.18 3.44
C THR A 462 5.22 17.17 3.58
N SER A 463 5.91 18.27 3.27
CA SER A 463 7.35 18.26 3.01
C SER A 463 8.23 17.98 4.24
N GLU A 464 7.88 18.49 5.42
CA GLU A 464 8.61 18.15 6.66
C GLU A 464 8.23 16.75 7.17
N LEU A 465 6.96 16.34 7.05
CA LEU A 465 6.49 14.99 7.39
C LEU A 465 7.19 13.90 6.56
N ALA A 466 7.34 14.13 5.26
CA ALA A 466 8.00 13.24 4.31
C ALA A 466 9.48 12.94 4.67
N LYS A 467 10.15 13.83 5.42
CA LYS A 467 11.56 13.63 5.81
C LYS A 467 11.76 12.46 6.76
N ALA A 468 10.78 12.21 7.63
CA ALA A 468 10.83 11.18 8.66
C ALA A 468 10.43 9.78 8.16
N LEU A 469 10.01 9.66 6.89
CA LEU A 469 9.49 8.42 6.30
C LEU A 469 10.51 7.74 5.36
N PRO A 470 10.51 6.40 5.23
CA PRO A 470 11.27 5.66 4.23
C PRO A 470 10.94 6.09 2.80
N LEU A 471 11.79 5.78 1.82
CA LEU A 471 11.64 6.31 0.44
C LEU A 471 10.29 5.99 -0.23
N ALA A 472 9.73 4.79 -0.02
CA ALA A 472 8.43 4.42 -0.58
C ALA A 472 7.27 5.24 0.04
N ASP A 473 7.16 5.27 1.36
CA ASP A 473 6.20 6.09 2.11
C ASP A 473 6.36 7.58 1.76
N ARG A 474 7.60 8.07 1.65
CA ARG A 474 7.95 9.45 1.27
C ARG A 474 7.41 9.81 -0.11
N ARG A 475 7.62 8.94 -1.12
CA ARG A 475 7.10 9.15 -2.49
C ARG A 475 5.57 9.19 -2.50
N ALA A 476 4.91 8.27 -1.81
CA ALA A 476 3.45 8.23 -1.73
C ALA A 476 2.90 9.52 -1.09
N LEU A 477 3.51 9.98 0.02
CA LEU A 477 3.07 11.17 0.73
C LEU A 477 3.34 12.47 -0.07
N THR A 478 4.46 12.62 -0.76
CA THR A 478 4.73 13.83 -1.55
C THR A 478 3.91 13.91 -2.84
N LEU A 479 3.58 12.75 -3.44
CA LEU A 479 2.73 12.70 -4.64
C LEU A 479 1.23 12.87 -4.33
N TYR A 480 0.74 12.35 -3.18
CA TYR A 480 -0.70 12.16 -2.95
C TYR A 480 -1.21 12.68 -1.60
N GLY A 481 -0.33 13.16 -0.71
CA GLY A 481 -0.71 13.64 0.62
C GLY A 481 -1.15 15.11 0.68
N ASP A 482 -1.11 15.87 -0.41
CA ASP A 482 -1.62 17.25 -0.45
C ASP A 482 -3.14 17.27 -0.64
N LEU A 483 -3.85 17.15 0.48
CA LEU A 483 -5.31 17.18 0.53
C LEU A 483 -5.88 18.60 0.35
N SER A 484 -5.06 19.65 0.26
CA SER A 484 -5.56 21.02 0.01
C SER A 484 -6.14 21.22 -1.39
N SER A 485 -5.86 20.28 -2.29
CA SER A 485 -6.43 20.20 -3.64
C SER A 485 -7.90 19.76 -3.67
N ILE A 486 -8.42 19.18 -2.57
CA ILE A 486 -9.83 18.77 -2.47
C ILE A 486 -10.72 20.02 -2.29
N ASP A 487 -11.58 20.33 -3.26
CA ASP A 487 -12.56 21.44 -3.20
C ASP A 487 -13.78 21.08 -2.33
N ASP A 488 -13.52 20.70 -1.08
CA ASP A 488 -14.55 20.40 -0.08
C ASP A 488 -14.42 21.35 1.14
N GLN A 489 -15.55 21.99 1.48
CA GLN A 489 -15.61 22.98 2.56
C GLN A 489 -15.38 22.36 3.95
N PHE A 490 -15.79 21.12 4.18
CA PHE A 490 -15.58 20.47 5.48
C PHE A 490 -14.10 20.16 5.69
N PHE A 491 -13.37 19.72 4.66
CA PHE A 491 -11.90 19.56 4.75
C PHE A 491 -11.17 20.89 4.96
N GLN A 492 -11.60 21.96 4.29
CA GLN A 492 -11.00 23.30 4.46
C GLN A 492 -11.25 23.87 5.87
N ASP A 493 -12.47 23.77 6.39
CA ASP A 493 -12.83 24.21 7.74
C ASP A 493 -12.06 23.36 8.79
N PHE A 494 -12.02 22.03 8.65
CA PHE A 494 -11.26 21.13 9.51
C PHE A 494 -9.76 21.43 9.52
N GLN A 495 -9.17 21.77 8.37
CA GLN A 495 -7.76 22.19 8.28
C GLN A 495 -7.55 23.63 8.81
N GLU A 496 -8.57 24.48 8.94
CA GLU A 496 -8.46 25.72 9.71
C GLU A 496 -8.45 25.45 11.21
N ASP A 497 -9.32 24.58 11.72
CA ASP A 497 -9.39 24.20 13.14
C ASP A 497 -8.11 23.51 13.65
N LEU A 498 -7.40 22.76 12.80
CA LEU A 498 -6.18 22.04 13.17
C LEU A 498 -4.92 22.93 13.32
N LYS A 499 -4.94 24.19 12.86
CA LYS A 499 -3.74 25.07 12.87
C LYS A 499 -3.29 25.53 14.25
N ASP A 500 -4.22 25.54 15.20
CA ASP A 500 -3.94 25.87 16.60
C ASP A 500 -3.72 24.60 17.45
N VAL A 501 -3.48 23.42 16.82
CA VAL A 501 -3.19 22.15 17.49
C VAL A 501 -1.69 21.87 17.52
N ASP A 502 -1.15 21.73 18.72
CA ASP A 502 0.23 21.33 19.00
C ASP A 502 0.30 19.85 19.43
N VAL A 503 1.36 19.14 19.03
CA VAL A 503 1.52 17.68 19.20
C VAL A 503 2.93 17.34 19.68
N ASP A 504 3.16 17.22 20.98
CA ASP A 504 4.45 16.76 21.52
C ASP A 504 4.43 15.27 21.82
N ALA A 505 5.48 14.53 21.47
CA ALA A 505 5.63 13.13 21.87
C ALA A 505 7.08 12.77 22.20
N SER A 506 7.26 11.73 23.02
CA SER A 506 8.56 11.19 23.35
C SER A 506 8.59 9.67 23.23
N PHE A 507 9.75 9.13 22.86
CA PHE A 507 9.92 7.73 22.51
C PHE A 507 11.11 7.10 23.26
N SER A 508 11.04 5.79 23.45
CA SER A 508 12.18 4.98 23.87
C SER A 508 12.33 3.74 22.99
N VAL A 509 13.56 3.35 22.65
CA VAL A 509 13.81 2.08 21.96
C VAL A 509 13.64 0.91 22.94
N ARG A 510 12.65 0.07 22.64
CA ARG A 510 12.35 -1.19 23.37
C ARG A 510 13.29 -2.31 22.97
N ASP A 511 13.57 -2.45 21.67
CA ASP A 511 14.55 -3.37 21.11
C ASP A 511 15.06 -2.85 19.75
N GLU A 512 16.23 -3.33 19.31
CA GLU A 512 16.86 -2.98 18.03
C GLU A 512 17.59 -4.21 17.47
N LYS A 513 17.26 -4.59 16.22
CA LYS A 513 17.81 -5.78 15.56
C LYS A 513 17.78 -5.64 14.04
N ASP A 514 18.89 -5.97 13.39
CA ASP A 514 19.02 -6.13 11.94
C ASP A 514 18.47 -4.94 11.11
N GLY A 515 18.68 -3.70 11.59
CA GLY A 515 18.21 -2.47 10.91
C GLY A 515 16.76 -2.09 11.22
N VAL A 516 16.12 -2.75 12.19
CA VAL A 516 14.76 -2.46 12.66
C VAL A 516 14.79 -2.13 14.16
N ALA A 517 14.04 -1.11 14.56
CA ALA A 517 13.89 -0.70 15.96
C ALA A 517 12.41 -0.59 16.34
N TRP A 518 12.07 -1.09 17.52
CA TRP A 518 10.73 -0.99 18.11
C TRP A 518 10.72 0.13 19.14
N LEU A 519 9.94 1.18 18.89
CA LEU A 519 9.81 2.34 19.75
C LEU A 519 8.54 2.25 20.58
N ARG A 520 8.69 2.38 21.90
CA ARG A 520 7.56 2.67 22.79
C ARG A 520 7.29 4.17 22.74
N LEU A 521 6.02 4.54 22.61
CA LEU A 521 5.52 5.88 22.89
C LEU A 521 5.50 6.05 24.43
N GLU A 522 6.39 6.86 24.97
CA GLU A 522 6.48 7.13 26.42
C GLU A 522 5.46 8.19 26.85
N SER A 523 5.32 9.23 26.02
CA SER A 523 4.32 10.28 26.20
C SER A 523 3.81 10.81 24.85
N LEU A 524 2.55 11.22 24.80
CA LEU A 524 1.96 12.04 23.73
C LEU A 524 1.10 13.12 24.38
N GLU A 525 1.26 14.38 23.98
CA GLU A 525 0.46 15.53 24.40
C GLU A 525 -0.06 16.21 23.14
N VAL A 526 -1.37 16.19 22.93
CA VAL A 526 -2.07 16.90 21.85
C VAL A 526 -2.92 17.98 22.49
N SER A 527 -2.63 19.25 22.23
CA SER A 527 -3.37 20.37 22.82
C SER A 527 -3.71 21.42 21.76
N GLY A 528 -4.79 22.16 21.95
CA GLY A 528 -5.18 23.20 21.02
C GLY A 528 -6.51 23.87 21.35
N SER A 529 -7.08 24.58 20.38
CA SER A 529 -8.38 25.24 20.52
C SER A 529 -9.21 25.04 19.25
N VAL A 530 -10.40 24.46 19.37
CA VAL A 530 -11.33 24.21 18.24
C VAL A 530 -12.64 24.93 18.54
N GLU A 531 -13.16 25.70 17.57
CA GLU A 531 -14.28 26.65 17.75
C GLU A 531 -14.16 27.63 18.94
N GLY A 532 -12.96 27.76 19.53
CA GLY A 532 -12.68 28.55 20.75
C GLY A 532 -12.89 27.81 22.07
N THR A 533 -13.02 26.48 22.04
CA THR A 533 -12.90 25.60 23.22
C THR A 533 -11.50 25.02 23.25
N ASP A 534 -10.76 25.31 24.32
CA ASP A 534 -9.43 24.74 24.56
C ASP A 534 -9.56 23.27 24.97
N PHE A 535 -8.71 22.41 24.40
CA PHE A 535 -8.64 20.98 24.71
C PHE A 535 -7.18 20.54 24.93
N SER A 536 -7.01 19.47 25.70
CA SER A 536 -5.74 18.77 25.89
C SER A 536 -5.99 17.28 26.02
N VAL A 537 -5.22 16.46 25.30
CA VAL A 537 -5.22 15.00 25.42
C VAL A 537 -3.79 14.57 25.67
N THR A 538 -3.53 13.99 26.84
CA THR A 538 -2.24 13.42 27.20
C THR A 538 -2.34 11.91 27.31
N LEU A 539 -1.37 11.20 26.75
CA LEU A 539 -1.10 9.80 26.98
C LEU A 539 0.22 9.68 27.74
N ASP A 540 0.20 9.09 28.93
CA ASP A 540 1.38 8.76 29.75
C ASP A 540 1.39 7.25 29.99
N ALA A 541 2.46 6.59 29.55
CA ALA A 541 2.69 5.14 29.57
C ALA A 541 1.60 4.27 28.89
N GLU A 542 0.40 4.21 29.47
CA GLU A 542 -0.75 3.35 29.12
C GLU A 542 -2.11 4.02 29.46
N CYS A 543 -2.10 5.25 29.98
CA CYS A 543 -3.27 6.03 30.40
C CYS A 543 -3.52 7.21 29.46
N ILE A 544 -4.77 7.42 29.03
CA ILE A 544 -5.23 8.61 28.31
C ILE A 544 -6.00 9.51 29.28
N GLU A 545 -5.56 10.75 29.43
CA GLU A 545 -6.27 11.83 30.12
C GLU A 545 -6.66 12.90 29.09
N ALA A 546 -7.96 13.20 28.99
CA ALA A 546 -8.51 14.22 28.11
C ALA A 546 -9.20 15.32 28.95
N GLU A 547 -8.78 16.57 28.78
CA GLU A 547 -9.40 17.76 29.35
C GLU A 547 -10.06 18.60 28.25
N ALA A 548 -11.34 18.95 28.45
CA ALA A 548 -12.07 19.91 27.61
C ALA A 548 -13.07 20.68 28.49
N ASP A 549 -13.24 21.99 28.27
CA ASP A 549 -14.14 22.87 29.04
C ASP A 549 -13.94 22.84 30.58
N GLY A 550 -12.80 22.33 31.05
CA GLY A 550 -12.48 22.13 32.48
C GLY A 550 -13.13 20.88 33.11
N GLU A 551 -13.63 19.96 32.28
CA GLU A 551 -13.94 18.58 32.66
C GLU A 551 -12.81 17.66 32.19
N THR A 552 -12.33 16.78 33.07
CA THR A 552 -11.24 15.81 32.79
C THR A 552 -11.81 14.40 32.78
N VAL A 553 -11.46 13.61 31.76
CA VAL A 553 -11.77 12.18 31.63
C VAL A 553 -10.47 11.41 31.54
N GLU A 554 -10.27 10.41 32.40
CA GLU A 554 -9.10 9.55 32.45
C GLU A 554 -9.52 8.11 32.16
N GLY A 555 -8.77 7.38 31.34
CA GLY A 555 -8.98 5.96 31.06
C GLY A 555 -7.67 5.27 30.66
N CYS A 556 -7.36 4.15 31.30
CA CYS A 556 -6.10 3.42 31.08
C CYS A 556 -6.32 2.04 30.47
N ALA A 557 -5.39 1.61 29.62
CA ALA A 557 -5.46 0.30 28.97
C ALA A 557 -5.36 -0.87 29.97
N ASP A 558 -4.62 -0.71 31.08
CA ASP A 558 -4.50 -1.68 32.18
C ASP A 558 -5.81 -1.85 32.98
N GLN A 559 -6.76 -0.93 32.85
CA GLN A 559 -8.09 -1.03 33.45
C GLN A 559 -9.07 -1.82 32.58
N VAL A 560 -8.68 -2.20 31.36
CA VAL A 560 -9.46 -3.03 30.44
C VAL A 560 -8.72 -4.34 30.18
N PRO A 561 -9.01 -5.42 30.95
CA PRO A 561 -8.29 -6.70 30.84
C PRO A 561 -8.20 -7.28 29.42
N LEU A 562 -9.18 -7.00 28.56
CA LEU A 562 -9.15 -7.41 27.16
C LEU A 562 -8.03 -6.70 26.36
N LEU A 563 -7.73 -5.43 26.62
CA LEU A 563 -6.66 -4.69 25.93
C LEU A 563 -5.27 -5.16 26.39
N GLU A 564 -5.10 -5.46 27.69
CA GLU A 564 -3.89 -6.10 28.22
C GLU A 564 -3.66 -7.47 27.56
N GLU A 565 -4.70 -8.32 27.51
CA GLU A 565 -4.62 -9.66 26.90
C GLU A 565 -4.42 -9.63 25.37
N LEU A 566 -4.89 -8.59 24.67
CA LEU A 566 -4.59 -8.37 23.25
C LEU A 566 -3.16 -7.84 23.01
N GLY A 567 -2.44 -7.44 24.06
CA GLY A 567 -1.10 -6.87 23.94
C GLY A 567 -1.08 -5.42 23.44
N VAL A 568 -2.16 -4.65 23.65
CA VAL A 568 -2.24 -3.24 23.22
C VAL A 568 -1.16 -2.38 23.88
N THR A 569 -0.77 -2.71 25.10
CA THR A 569 0.33 -2.09 25.86
C THR A 569 1.73 -2.52 25.38
N ASP A 570 1.82 -3.56 24.55
CA ASP A 570 3.04 -4.05 23.91
C ASP A 570 3.23 -3.55 22.47
N LEU A 571 2.26 -2.79 21.93
CA LEU A 571 2.37 -2.13 20.63
C LEU A 571 3.59 -1.19 20.58
N SER A 572 4.24 -1.15 19.43
CA SER A 572 5.40 -0.32 19.17
C SER A 572 5.25 0.38 17.82
N LEU A 573 5.75 1.61 17.70
CA LEU A 573 6.03 2.19 16.39
C LEU A 573 7.36 1.60 15.90
N VAL A 574 7.48 1.33 14.60
CA VAL A 574 8.68 0.70 14.04
C VAL A 574 9.46 1.69 13.19
N ALA A 575 10.74 1.86 13.53
CA ALA A 575 11.70 2.56 12.68
C ALA A 575 12.57 1.55 11.92
N VAL A 576 12.99 1.92 10.72
CA VAL A 576 13.87 1.13 9.84
C VAL A 576 15.09 1.96 9.42
N GLU A 577 16.24 1.31 9.26
CA GLU A 577 17.47 1.91 8.77
C GLU A 577 17.52 1.86 7.23
N GLU A 578 17.56 3.02 6.58
CA GLU A 578 17.72 3.17 5.13
C GLU A 578 18.93 4.08 4.84
N ASP A 579 19.89 3.60 4.05
CA ASP A 579 21.16 4.29 3.72
C ASP A 579 21.97 4.86 4.93
N GLY A 580 21.80 4.25 6.11
CA GLY A 580 22.50 4.63 7.34
C GLY A 580 21.82 5.76 8.14
N SER A 581 20.54 6.01 7.89
CA SER A 581 19.66 6.90 8.65
C SER A 581 18.38 6.15 9.07
N TRP A 582 17.80 6.52 10.21
CA TRP A 582 16.55 5.94 10.69
C TRP A 582 15.32 6.67 10.16
N TYR A 583 14.25 5.94 9.86
CA TYR A 583 12.96 6.50 9.43
C TYR A 583 11.78 5.71 10.02
N MET A 584 10.68 6.38 10.31
CA MET A 584 9.46 5.78 10.86
C MET A 584 8.64 5.11 9.73
N SER A 585 8.49 3.78 9.77
CA SER A 585 7.84 3.03 8.69
C SER A 585 6.40 2.64 9.05
N GLY A 586 5.44 3.08 8.24
CA GLY A 586 4.04 2.74 8.43
C GLY A 586 3.78 1.24 8.23
N ALA A 587 4.30 0.67 7.15
CA ALA A 587 4.15 -0.74 6.84
C ALA A 587 4.80 -1.67 7.88
N ALA A 588 6.02 -1.36 8.33
CA ALA A 588 6.69 -2.17 9.36
C ALA A 588 5.94 -2.13 10.71
N THR A 589 5.43 -0.94 11.08
CA THR A 589 4.56 -0.76 12.25
C THR A 589 3.28 -1.58 12.13
N TRP A 590 2.65 -1.59 10.95
CA TRP A 590 1.44 -2.37 10.69
C TRP A 590 1.69 -3.88 10.78
N GLY A 591 2.80 -4.37 10.21
CA GLY A 591 3.20 -5.78 10.27
C GLY A 591 3.39 -6.28 11.70
N ASP A 592 4.22 -5.58 12.48
CA ASP A 592 4.49 -5.93 13.88
C ASP A 592 3.21 -5.89 14.76
N SER A 593 2.41 -4.84 14.63
CA SER A 593 1.18 -4.66 15.42
C SER A 593 0.10 -5.68 15.06
N SER A 594 -0.09 -5.95 13.77
CA SER A 594 -1.10 -6.91 13.30
C SER A 594 -0.70 -8.35 13.66
N GLY A 595 0.59 -8.70 13.59
CA GLY A 595 1.09 -9.99 14.06
C GLY A 595 0.91 -10.17 15.57
N LEU A 596 1.23 -9.15 16.37
CA LEU A 596 1.02 -9.16 17.83
C LEU A 596 -0.46 -9.31 18.22
N ILE A 597 -1.35 -8.52 17.61
CA ILE A 597 -2.79 -8.58 17.91
C ILE A 597 -3.36 -9.94 17.49
N LEU A 598 -3.02 -10.42 16.29
CA LEU A 598 -3.55 -11.69 15.78
C LEU A 598 -3.06 -12.88 16.62
N SER A 599 -1.78 -12.94 16.98
CA SER A 599 -1.25 -14.03 17.81
C SER A 599 -1.91 -14.09 19.20
N ASN A 600 -2.23 -12.92 19.78
CA ASN A 600 -3.00 -12.85 21.03
C ASN A 600 -4.48 -13.23 20.83
N VAL A 601 -5.13 -12.85 19.73
CA VAL A 601 -6.50 -13.30 19.40
C VAL A 601 -6.56 -14.82 19.26
N LEU A 602 -5.60 -15.43 18.55
CA LEU A 602 -5.49 -16.88 18.40
C LEU A 602 -5.25 -17.58 19.75
N ARG A 603 -4.32 -17.07 20.57
CA ARG A 603 -4.09 -17.55 21.93
C ARG A 603 -5.36 -17.48 22.80
N LEU A 604 -6.07 -16.36 22.80
CA LEU A 604 -7.31 -16.17 23.57
C LEU A 604 -8.43 -17.12 23.12
N LYS A 605 -8.47 -17.44 21.83
CA LYS A 605 -9.37 -18.43 21.26
C LYS A 605 -9.02 -19.85 21.72
N ASP A 606 -7.76 -20.25 21.65
CA ASP A 606 -7.29 -21.56 22.13
C ASP A 606 -7.46 -21.74 23.65
N GLU A 607 -7.38 -20.65 24.42
CA GLU A 607 -7.72 -20.62 25.85
C GLU A 607 -9.24 -20.72 26.13
N GLY A 608 -10.10 -20.64 25.09
CA GLY A 608 -11.56 -20.64 25.18
C GLY A 608 -12.17 -19.36 25.75
N LYS A 609 -11.38 -18.29 25.88
CA LYS A 609 -11.80 -17.01 26.48
C LYS A 609 -12.75 -16.22 25.57
N LEU A 610 -12.48 -16.20 24.26
CA LEU A 610 -13.35 -15.51 23.29
C LEU A 610 -14.73 -16.17 23.14
N ASP A 611 -14.87 -17.44 23.53
CA ASP A 611 -16.12 -18.19 23.51
C ASP A 611 -16.86 -18.19 24.87
N ASP A 612 -16.32 -17.51 25.90
CA ASP A 612 -16.97 -17.30 27.20
C ASP A 612 -17.57 -15.88 27.26
N PRO A 613 -18.90 -15.71 27.11
CA PRO A 613 -19.54 -14.40 27.14
C PRO A 613 -19.40 -13.70 28.50
N GLN A 614 -19.27 -14.46 29.59
CA GLN A 614 -19.09 -13.88 30.91
C GLN A 614 -17.65 -13.38 31.08
N TRP A 615 -16.65 -14.08 30.54
CA TRP A 615 -15.28 -13.57 30.51
C TRP A 615 -15.18 -12.30 29.66
N LEU A 616 -15.85 -12.24 28.51
CA LEU A 616 -15.88 -11.03 27.66
C LEU A 616 -16.54 -9.84 28.38
N GLU A 617 -17.69 -10.06 29.03
CA GLU A 617 -18.38 -9.04 29.84
C GLU A 617 -17.48 -8.56 31.00
N ASP A 618 -16.84 -9.48 31.74
CA ASP A 618 -15.92 -9.16 32.84
C ASP A 618 -14.60 -8.48 32.35
N SER A 619 -14.17 -8.72 31.11
CA SER A 619 -12.86 -8.25 30.57
C SER A 619 -12.94 -6.97 29.74
N LEU A 620 -14.13 -6.58 29.27
CA LEU A 620 -14.38 -5.25 28.73
C LEU A 620 -14.48 -4.18 29.83
N GLY A 621 -14.81 -4.57 31.07
CA GLY A 621 -14.88 -3.67 32.21
C GLY A 621 -15.84 -2.50 31.99
N ASP A 622 -15.48 -1.31 32.47
CA ASP A 622 -16.32 -0.12 32.41
C ASP A 622 -16.57 0.40 30.97
N LEU A 623 -15.85 -0.10 29.94
CA LEU A 623 -16.21 0.19 28.53
C LEU A 623 -17.61 -0.32 28.16
N ALA A 624 -18.11 -1.37 28.83
CA ALA A 624 -19.46 -1.87 28.63
C ALA A 624 -20.55 -0.90 29.14
N ASP A 625 -20.20 0.06 30.00
CA ASP A 625 -21.08 1.15 30.46
C ASP A 625 -20.90 2.45 29.62
N MET A 626 -19.95 2.48 28.67
CA MET A 626 -19.71 3.63 27.77
C MET A 626 -20.37 3.50 26.38
N PHE A 627 -20.85 2.32 25.99
CA PHE A 627 -21.51 2.02 24.70
C PHE A 627 -22.97 1.54 24.86
#